data_AF-A0A958J254-F1
#
_entry.id   AF-A0A958J254-F1
#
_cell.length_a   1.000
_cell.length_b   1.000
_cell.length_c   1.000
_cell.angle_alpha   90.00
_cell.angle_beta   90.00
_cell.angle_gamma   90.00
#
_symmetry.space_group_name_H-M   'P 1'
#
loop_
_entity.id
_entity.type
_entity.pdbx_description
1 polymer ?
#
loop_
_entity_poly.entity_id
_entity_poly.type
_entity_poly.pdbx_seq_one_letter_code
_entity_poly.pdbx_strand_id
1 'polypeptide(L)'
;PLWKKYEKDAEGAGHGGMDYFVINAFVEAAKRKVPTTQDVYDAAAISAIVELSERSVSLGGAPQEFPDFTGGRWIRRKNVYKFNDEY
;
A
#
# COMPACT_ATOMS: atom_id res chain seq x y z
N PRO A 1 2.69 -17.92 -10.69
CA PRO A 1 3.18 -16.57 -10.33
C PRO A 1 2.57 -15.49 -11.23
N LEU A 2 1.94 -14.50 -10.59
CA LEU A 2 1.36 -13.31 -11.22
C LEU A 2 2.25 -12.68 -12.30
N TRP A 3 3.54 -12.50 -12.01
CA TRP A 3 4.47 -11.85 -12.93
C TRP A 3 4.64 -12.59 -14.27
N LYS A 4 4.61 -13.94 -14.27
CA LYS A 4 4.68 -14.72 -15.53
C LYS A 4 3.40 -14.63 -16.35
N LYS A 5 2.26 -14.49 -15.67
CA LYS A 5 0.94 -14.44 -16.31
C LYS A 5 0.74 -13.13 -17.07
N TYR A 6 1.21 -12.03 -16.49
CA TYR A 6 0.99 -10.67 -17.01
C TYR A 6 2.27 -10.00 -17.51
N GLU A 7 3.37 -10.73 -17.68
CA GLU A 7 4.66 -10.18 -18.13
C GLU A 7 4.50 -9.31 -19.38
N LYS A 8 3.76 -9.80 -20.38
CA LYS A 8 3.52 -9.08 -21.64
C LYS A 8 2.68 -7.82 -21.49
N ASP A 9 1.72 -7.83 -20.56
CA ASP A 9 0.85 -6.67 -20.30
C ASP A 9 1.56 -5.63 -19.42
N ALA A 10 2.49 -6.08 -18.58
CA ALA A 10 3.32 -5.25 -17.71
C ALA A 10 4.54 -4.69 -18.44
N GLU A 11 5.05 -5.36 -19.47
CA GLU A 11 6.22 -4.92 -20.23
C GLU A 11 5.97 -3.55 -20.87
N GLY A 12 6.82 -2.57 -20.53
CA GLY A 12 6.69 -1.19 -21.00
C GLY A 12 5.53 -0.39 -20.37
N ALA A 13 4.75 -0.97 -19.46
CA ALA A 13 3.68 -0.27 -18.74
C ALA A 13 4.25 0.57 -17.58
N GLY A 14 3.95 1.87 -17.58
CA GLY A 14 4.33 2.79 -16.50
C GLY A 14 5.85 2.82 -16.24
N HIS A 15 6.25 2.69 -14.97
CA HIS A 15 7.64 2.70 -14.51
C HIS A 15 8.22 1.27 -14.39
N GLY A 16 8.39 0.59 -15.52
CA GLY A 16 9.03 -0.74 -15.55
C GLY A 16 8.10 -1.91 -15.18
N GLY A 17 6.80 -1.74 -15.40
CA GLY A 17 5.79 -2.80 -15.30
C GLY A 17 5.18 -3.02 -13.91
N MET A 18 5.77 -2.47 -12.84
CA MET A 18 5.17 -2.54 -11.50
C MET A 18 3.79 -1.87 -11.45
N ASP A 19 3.65 -0.72 -12.13
CA ASP A 19 2.42 0.07 -12.15
C ASP A 19 1.23 -0.75 -12.68
N TYR A 20 1.47 -1.65 -13.65
CA TYR A 20 0.46 -2.57 -14.14
C TYR A 20 -0.12 -3.41 -12.99
N PHE A 21 0.73 -4.03 -12.17
CA PHE A 21 0.27 -4.90 -11.09
C PHE A 21 -0.47 -4.12 -10.01
N VAL A 22 -0.01 -2.90 -9.67
CA VAL A 22 -0.69 -2.05 -8.68
C VAL A 22 -2.09 -1.67 -9.15
N ILE A 23 -2.22 -1.19 -10.40
CA ILE A 23 -3.51 -0.78 -10.96
C ILE A 23 -4.43 -1.99 -11.19
N ASN A 24 -3.89 -3.09 -11.73
CA ASN A 24 -4.63 -4.33 -11.92
C ASN A 24 -5.22 -4.82 -10.60
N ALA A 25 -4.42 -4.82 -9.53
CA ALA A 25 -4.89 -5.27 -8.23
C ALA A 25 -5.99 -4.38 -7.64
N PHE A 26 -5.91 -3.07 -7.84
CA PHE A 26 -6.96 -2.14 -7.44
C PHE A 26 -8.27 -2.41 -8.21
N VAL A 27 -8.20 -2.54 -9.54
CA VAL A 27 -9.36 -2.78 -10.40
C VAL A 27 -10.00 -4.14 -10.10
N GLU A 28 -9.21 -5.19 -9.90
CA GLU A 28 -9.70 -6.54 -9.58
C GLU A 28 -10.36 -6.59 -8.19
N ALA A 29 -9.78 -5.92 -7.19
CA ALA A 29 -10.41 -5.80 -5.88
C ALA A 29 -11.78 -5.13 -5.96
N ALA A 30 -11.90 -4.05 -6.75
CA ALA A 30 -13.16 -3.35 -6.98
C ALA A 30 -14.20 -4.24 -7.70
N LYS A 31 -13.81 -4.93 -8.78
CA LYS A 31 -14.69 -5.85 -9.52
C LYS A 31 -15.23 -6.98 -8.63
N ARG A 32 -14.40 -7.48 -7.72
CA ARG A 32 -14.71 -8.61 -6.83
C ARG A 32 -15.33 -8.21 -5.50
N LYS A 33 -15.46 -6.91 -5.23
CA LYS A 33 -15.98 -6.34 -3.97
C LYS A 33 -15.22 -6.87 -2.75
N VAL A 34 -13.90 -6.98 -2.86
CA VAL A 34 -13.00 -7.36 -1.75
C VAL A 34 -12.14 -6.18 -1.33
N PRO A 35 -11.61 -6.17 -0.10
CA PRO A 35 -10.67 -5.13 0.33
C PRO A 35 -9.44 -5.05 -0.58
N THR A 36 -8.92 -3.84 -0.77
CA THR A 36 -7.62 -3.62 -1.42
C THR A 36 -6.49 -4.14 -0.53
N THR A 37 -5.36 -4.49 -1.15
CA THR A 37 -4.18 -5.00 -0.43
C THR A 37 -3.49 -3.92 0.43
N GLN A 38 -3.60 -2.67 0.02
CA GLN A 38 -3.28 -1.47 0.81
C GLN A 38 -4.56 -0.64 0.93
N ASP A 39 -4.97 -0.28 2.14
CA ASP A 39 -6.17 0.51 2.37
C ASP A 39 -5.89 1.92 2.87
N VAL A 40 -6.96 2.65 3.22
CA VAL A 40 -6.89 4.04 3.68
C VAL A 40 -6.02 4.23 4.92
N TYR A 41 -5.93 3.25 5.81
CA TYR A 41 -5.13 3.36 7.03
C TYR A 41 -3.65 3.20 6.72
N ASP A 42 -3.31 2.27 5.81
CA ASP A 42 -1.96 2.09 5.31
C ASP A 42 -1.49 3.38 4.60
N ALA A 43 -2.35 3.96 3.74
CA ALA A 43 -2.08 5.21 3.06
C ALA A 43 -1.89 6.39 4.04
N ALA A 44 -2.78 6.55 5.03
CA ALA A 44 -2.68 7.60 6.03
C ALA A 44 -1.40 7.51 6.87
N ALA A 45 -1.01 6.29 7.26
CA ALA A 45 0.23 6.06 8.00
C ALA A 45 1.47 6.44 7.19
N ILE A 46 1.51 6.10 5.89
CA ILE A 46 2.62 6.48 5.00
C ILE A 46 2.62 8.00 4.76
N SER A 47 1.46 8.61 4.51
CA SER A 47 1.35 10.05 4.29
C SER A 47 1.76 10.87 5.51
N ALA A 48 1.49 10.38 6.73
CA ALA A 48 1.89 11.04 7.98
C ALA A 48 3.41 11.23 8.10
N ILE A 49 4.22 10.43 7.39
CA ILE A 49 5.68 10.55 7.40
C ILE A 49 6.12 11.96 6.99
N VAL A 50 5.44 12.59 6.03
CA VAL A 50 5.82 13.94 5.53
C VAL A 50 5.86 14.94 6.69
N GLU A 51 4.71 15.17 7.32
CA GLU A 51 4.57 16.10 8.45
C GLU A 51 5.45 15.70 9.66
N LEU A 52 5.44 14.41 10.02
CA LEU A 52 6.21 13.93 11.19
C LEU A 52 7.72 14.07 10.98
N SER A 53 8.20 13.88 9.75
CA SER A 53 9.62 14.06 9.42
C SER A 53 10.02 15.53 9.49
N GLU A 54 9.21 16.44 8.95
CA GLU A 54 9.44 17.89 9.03
C GLU A 54 9.48 18.36 10.50
N ARG A 55 8.54 17.89 11.30
CA ARG A 55 8.51 18.15 12.74
C ARG A 55 9.76 17.60 13.45
N SER A 56 10.16 16.37 13.15
CA SER A 56 11.37 15.76 13.70
C SER A 56 12.61 16.63 13.42
N VAL A 57 12.79 17.06 12.17
CA VAL A 57 13.90 17.94 11.77
C VAL A 57 13.87 19.25 12.54
N SER A 58 12.71 19.90 12.67
CA SER A 58 12.57 21.15 13.44
C SER A 58 12.92 21.01 14.93
N LEU A 59 12.81 19.79 15.47
CA LEU A 59 13.11 19.44 16.86
C LEU A 59 14.49 18.77 17.01
N GLY A 60 15.39 18.97 16.04
CA GLY A 60 16.77 18.46 16.11
C GLY A 60 16.87 16.94 15.96
N GLY A 61 15.95 16.33 15.21
CA GLY A 61 15.90 14.88 15.00
C GLY A 61 15.20 14.12 16.12
N ALA A 62 14.38 14.80 16.94
CA ALA A 62 13.63 14.14 18.00
C ALA A 62 12.64 13.09 17.43
N PRO A 63 12.48 11.92 18.09
CA PRO A 63 11.46 10.93 17.73
C PRO A 63 10.05 11.54 17.75
N GLN A 64 9.20 11.13 16.81
CA GLN A 64 7.81 11.57 16.72
C GLN A 64 6.86 10.37 16.84
N GLU A 65 5.78 10.55 17.58
CA GLU A 65 4.74 9.54 17.74
C GLU A 65 3.83 9.51 16.51
N PHE A 66 3.56 8.31 16.00
CA PHE A 66 2.62 8.10 14.91
C PHE A 66 1.18 8.05 15.45
N PRO A 67 0.22 8.74 14.81
CA PRO A 67 -1.19 8.53 15.10
C PRO A 67 -1.62 7.10 14.73
N ASP A 68 -2.35 6.45 15.62
CA ASP A 68 -3.01 5.18 15.28
C ASP A 68 -4.32 5.46 14.53
N PHE A 69 -4.21 5.56 13.21
CA PHE A 69 -5.37 5.74 12.31
C PHE A 69 -6.36 4.58 12.37
N THR A 70 -5.96 3.40 12.89
CA THR A 70 -6.81 2.22 12.99
C THR A 70 -7.57 2.13 14.31
N GLY A 71 -7.27 2.98 15.30
CA GLY A 71 -7.89 2.92 16.64
C GLY A 71 -7.73 1.56 17.31
N GLY A 72 -6.53 0.99 17.28
CA GLY A 72 -6.16 -0.29 17.87
C GLY A 72 -6.47 -1.52 17.00
N ARG A 73 -7.16 -1.36 15.87
CA ARG A 73 -7.54 -2.50 15.00
C ARG A 73 -6.33 -3.17 14.34
N TRP A 74 -5.21 -2.47 14.18
CA TRP A 74 -3.98 -3.03 13.61
C TRP A 74 -3.49 -4.30 14.34
N ILE A 75 -3.73 -4.41 15.66
CA ILE A 75 -3.32 -5.56 16.50
C ILE A 75 -3.91 -6.88 16.01
N ARG A 76 -5.15 -6.85 15.48
CA ARG A 76 -5.90 -8.04 15.05
C ARG A 76 -6.06 -8.12 13.53
N ARG A 77 -5.47 -7.17 12.79
CA ARG A 77 -5.58 -7.09 11.34
C ARG A 77 -4.80 -8.25 10.71
N LYS A 78 -5.46 -8.98 9.79
CA LYS A 78 -4.77 -10.00 8.98
C LYS A 78 -4.14 -9.32 7.77
N ASN A 79 -2.92 -9.72 7.43
CA ASN A 79 -2.28 -9.28 6.20
C ASN A 79 -2.95 -9.96 4.99
N VAL A 80 -3.42 -9.17 4.04
CA VAL A 80 -4.07 -9.63 2.80
C VAL A 80 -3.25 -9.32 1.55
N TYR A 81 -2.00 -8.85 1.72
CA TYR A 81 -1.07 -8.60 0.61
C TYR A 81 -0.65 -9.91 -0.05
N LYS A 82 -0.77 -9.98 -1.39
CA LYS A 82 -0.46 -11.17 -2.21
C LYS A 82 -1.13 -12.45 -1.72
N PHE A 83 -2.41 -12.36 -1.38
CA PHE A 83 -3.18 -13.49 -0.86
C PHE A 83 -3.33 -14.65 -1.87
N ASN A 84 -3.22 -14.37 -3.18
CA ASN A 84 -3.25 -15.38 -4.24
C ASN A 84 -2.49 -14.92 -5.51
N ASP A 85 -2.47 -15.78 -6.53
CA ASP A 85 -1.84 -15.55 -7.85
C ASP A 85 -2.86 -15.02 -8.90
N GLU A 86 -3.99 -14.46 -8.47
CA GLU A 86 -5.09 -14.11 -9.37
C GLU A 86 -4.98 -12.70 -9.94
N TYR A 87 -4.52 -11.72 -9.16
CA TYR A 87 -4.39 -10.31 -9.54
C TYR A 87 -3.33 -9.53 -8.77
#